data_AF-A0A5N6JSG0-F1
#
_entry.id   AF-A0A5N6JSG0-F1
#
_cell.length_a   1.000
_cell.length_b   1.000
_cell.length_c   1.000
_cell.angle_alpha   90.00
_cell.angle_beta   90.00
_cell.angle_gamma   90.00
#
_symmetry.space_group_name_H-M   'P 1'
#
loop_
_entity.id
_entity.type
_entity.pdbx_description
1 polymer ?
#
loop_
_entity_poly.entity_id
_entity_poly.type
_entity_poly.pdbx_seq_one_letter_code
_entity_poly.pdbx_strand_id
1 'polypeptide(L)'
;MGFKPGDAKKGANLFKTRCAQCHTLGEGEGNKIGPNLHGLFGRQTGAVEGYAYTDANKQKAITWNEETLFEYLENPKKYIPGTKMAFGGLKKDKDRNDLIQHLKESTA
;
A
#
# COMPACT_ATOMS: atom_id res chain seq x y z
N MET A 1 -9.90 -3.87 -14.89
CA MET A 1 -11.06 -3.43 -14.09
C MET A 1 -10.51 -2.53 -12.99
N GLY A 2 -11.21 -1.46 -12.60
CA GLY A 2 -10.74 -0.55 -11.53
C GLY A 2 -11.16 -1.02 -10.12
N PHE A 3 -10.85 -0.20 -9.12
CA PHE A 3 -11.24 -0.48 -7.73
C PHE A 3 -12.76 -0.59 -7.59
N LYS A 4 -13.19 -1.47 -6.69
CA LYS A 4 -14.55 -1.55 -6.17
C LYS A 4 -14.52 -1.84 -4.67
N PRO A 5 -15.49 -1.34 -3.87
CA PRO A 5 -15.57 -1.69 -2.47
C PRO A 5 -15.54 -3.20 -2.25
N GLY A 6 -14.64 -3.64 -1.36
CA GLY A 6 -14.39 -5.04 -1.04
C GLY A 6 -14.85 -5.43 0.37
N ASP A 7 -14.43 -6.61 0.81
CA ASP A 7 -14.66 -7.11 2.17
C ASP A 7 -13.47 -6.77 3.07
N ALA A 8 -13.63 -5.79 3.95
CA ALA A 8 -12.56 -5.32 4.83
C ALA A 8 -12.05 -6.40 5.80
N LYS A 9 -12.90 -7.36 6.22
CA LYS A 9 -12.47 -8.47 7.09
C LYS A 9 -11.55 -9.43 6.34
N LYS A 10 -11.84 -9.70 5.07
CA LYS A 10 -10.93 -10.47 4.19
C LYS A 10 -9.65 -9.67 3.90
N GLY A 11 -9.77 -8.36 3.71
CA GLY A 11 -8.65 -7.44 3.57
C GLY A 11 -7.70 -7.46 4.77
N ALA A 12 -8.22 -7.49 5.99
CA ALA A 12 -7.43 -7.59 7.21
C ALA A 12 -6.59 -8.88 7.27
N ASN A 13 -7.17 -10.02 6.85
CA ASN A 13 -6.45 -11.28 6.77
C ASN A 13 -5.34 -11.25 5.69
N LEU A 14 -5.61 -10.61 4.55
CA LEU A 14 -4.60 -10.39 3.51
C LEU A 14 -3.47 -9.50 4.03
N PHE A 15 -3.79 -8.39 4.71
CA PHE A 15 -2.79 -7.51 5.30
C PHE A 15 -1.90 -8.27 6.29
N LYS A 16 -2.50 -9.04 7.22
CA LYS A 16 -1.77 -9.83 8.21
C LYS A 16 -0.76 -10.79 7.56
N THR A 17 -1.14 -11.44 6.46
CA THR A 17 -0.32 -12.48 5.81
C THR A 17 0.62 -11.96 4.73
N ARG A 18 0.36 -10.79 4.16
CA ARG A 18 1.10 -10.26 3.00
C ARG A 18 1.82 -8.94 3.24
N CYS A 19 1.44 -8.18 4.27
CA CYS A 19 1.88 -6.79 4.45
C CYS A 19 2.40 -6.48 5.87
N ALA A 20 1.83 -7.10 6.90
CA ALA A 20 2.09 -6.74 8.30
C ALA A 20 3.53 -7.00 8.78
N GLN A 21 4.28 -7.86 8.09
CA GLN A 21 5.71 -8.04 8.34
C GLN A 21 6.51 -6.75 8.06
N CYS A 22 6.09 -5.99 7.04
CA CYS A 22 6.81 -4.82 6.56
C CYS A 22 6.14 -3.50 6.95
N HIS A 23 4.86 -3.51 7.33
CA HIS A 23 4.09 -2.29 7.54
C HIS A 23 3.34 -2.30 8.87
N THR A 24 3.07 -1.10 9.33
CA THR A 24 2.20 -0.71 10.44
C THR A 24 1.07 0.17 9.88
N LEU A 25 -0.04 0.28 10.60
CA LEU A 25 -1.24 0.98 10.11
C LEU A 25 -1.67 2.13 11.04
N GLY A 26 -1.38 2.02 12.33
CA GLY A 26 -1.82 2.98 13.35
C GLY A 26 -0.99 4.26 13.35
N GLU A 27 -1.64 5.34 13.78
CA GLU A 27 -1.00 6.63 14.04
C GLU A 27 0.11 6.48 15.09
N GLY A 28 1.27 7.11 14.84
CA GLY A 28 2.41 7.06 15.74
C GLY A 28 3.15 5.71 15.79
N GLU A 29 2.66 4.65 15.11
CA GLU A 29 3.39 3.40 15.01
C GLU A 29 4.67 3.60 14.17
N GLY A 30 5.77 2.97 14.57
CA GLY A 30 7.07 3.14 13.90
C GLY A 30 7.13 2.49 12.50
N ASN A 31 8.08 2.95 11.69
CA ASN A 31 8.46 2.29 10.44
C ASN A 31 9.05 0.89 10.71
N LYS A 32 8.85 -0.06 9.80
CA LYS A 32 9.50 -1.39 9.82
C LYS A 32 10.43 -1.50 8.60
N ILE A 33 10.43 -2.66 7.93
CA ILE A 33 11.09 -2.85 6.62
C ILE A 33 10.51 -1.87 5.59
N GLY A 34 9.20 -1.63 5.66
CA GLY A 34 8.47 -0.61 4.92
C GLY A 34 8.02 0.56 5.82
N PRO A 35 7.55 1.66 5.22
CA PRO A 35 7.05 2.80 5.97
C PRO A 35 5.74 2.48 6.70
N ASN A 36 5.44 3.26 7.74
CA ASN A 36 4.11 3.32 8.34
C ASN A 36 3.07 3.76 7.28
N LEU A 37 1.88 3.12 7.30
CA LEU A 37 0.82 3.39 6.33
C LEU A 37 -0.32 4.26 6.88
N HIS A 38 -0.30 4.70 8.13
CA HIS A 38 -1.25 5.71 8.63
C HIS A 38 -1.23 6.96 7.73
N GLY A 39 -2.41 7.52 7.45
CA GLY A 39 -2.59 8.63 6.51
C GLY A 39 -2.21 8.29 5.08
N LEU A 40 -2.39 7.03 4.63
CA LEU A 40 -1.98 6.60 3.28
C LEU A 40 -2.76 7.31 2.18
N PHE A 41 -4.08 7.38 2.31
CA PHE A 41 -4.96 7.90 1.26
C PHE A 41 -4.87 9.42 1.20
N GLY A 42 -4.63 9.96 0.00
CA GLY A 42 -4.37 11.39 -0.24
C GLY A 42 -2.90 11.80 -0.10
N ARG A 43 -2.04 10.94 0.46
CA ARG A 43 -0.60 11.21 0.58
C ARG A 43 0.15 10.89 -0.72
N GLN A 44 1.16 11.70 -1.03
CA GLN A 44 2.05 11.42 -2.16
C GLN A 44 3.00 10.25 -1.88
N THR A 45 3.46 9.60 -2.94
CA THR A 45 4.54 8.61 -2.86
C THR A 45 5.79 9.19 -2.21
N GLY A 46 6.49 8.39 -1.41
CA GLY A 46 7.79 8.79 -0.85
C GLY A 46 7.75 9.82 0.28
N ALA A 47 6.60 10.05 0.92
CA ALA A 47 6.38 11.19 1.80
C ALA A 47 6.34 10.88 3.32
N VAL A 48 6.49 9.62 3.75
CA VAL A 48 6.54 9.31 5.19
C VAL A 48 7.85 9.81 5.80
N GLU A 49 7.73 10.68 6.79
CA GLU A 49 8.87 11.24 7.50
C GLU A 49 9.68 10.12 8.19
N GLY A 50 11.00 10.29 8.20
CA GLY A 50 11.93 9.33 8.82
C GLY A 50 12.08 7.99 8.07
N TYR A 51 11.37 7.74 6.96
CA TYR A 51 11.58 6.55 6.15
C TYR A 51 12.43 6.83 4.90
N ALA A 52 13.50 6.06 4.72
CA ALA A 52 14.38 6.17 3.56
C ALA A 52 13.76 5.50 2.32
N TYR A 53 13.05 6.26 1.49
CA TYR A 53 12.53 5.78 0.20
C TYR A 53 13.61 5.67 -0.89
N THR A 54 13.37 4.82 -1.89
CA THR A 54 14.14 4.86 -3.13
C THR A 54 13.77 6.10 -3.94
N ASP A 55 14.70 6.59 -4.76
CA ASP A 55 14.44 7.73 -5.63
C ASP A 55 13.29 7.46 -6.59
N ALA A 56 13.19 6.24 -7.11
CA ALA A 56 12.06 5.80 -7.92
C ALA A 56 10.70 5.98 -7.24
N ASN A 57 10.60 5.70 -5.94
CA ASN A 57 9.35 5.88 -5.21
C ASN A 57 9.02 7.36 -5.04
N LYS A 58 10.02 8.19 -4.68
CA LYS A 58 9.83 9.64 -4.55
C LYS A 58 9.44 10.29 -5.89
N GLN A 59 10.12 9.93 -6.96
CA GLN A 59 9.95 10.50 -8.31
C GLN A 59 8.65 10.07 -9.00
N LYS A 60 8.03 8.94 -8.59
CA LYS A 60 6.74 8.51 -9.15
C LYS A 60 5.67 9.60 -9.00
N ALA A 61 5.76 10.40 -7.93
CA ALA A 61 4.98 11.62 -7.69
C ALA A 61 3.46 11.46 -7.89
N ILE A 62 2.91 10.29 -7.57
CA ILE A 62 1.46 10.07 -7.59
C ILE A 62 0.88 10.26 -6.19
N THR A 63 -0.42 10.54 -6.14
CA THR A 63 -1.20 10.49 -4.92
C THR A 63 -1.78 9.09 -4.73
N TRP A 64 -1.63 8.54 -3.52
CA TRP A 64 -2.27 7.29 -3.17
C TRP A 64 -3.78 7.47 -3.02
N ASN A 65 -4.54 6.75 -3.81
CA ASN A 65 -5.99 6.57 -3.70
C ASN A 65 -6.31 5.12 -4.05
N GLU A 66 -7.59 4.79 -4.08
CA GLU A 66 -8.03 3.42 -4.33
C GLU A 66 -7.58 2.89 -5.69
N GLU A 67 -7.67 3.71 -6.75
CA GLU A 67 -7.29 3.30 -8.10
C GLU A 67 -5.78 3.16 -8.25
N THR A 68 -4.99 4.11 -7.74
CA THR A 68 -3.53 4.02 -7.83
C THR A 68 -2.98 2.88 -6.99
N LEU A 69 -3.58 2.58 -5.84
CA LEU A 69 -3.26 1.39 -5.05
C LEU A 69 -3.68 0.10 -5.77
N PHE A 70 -4.84 0.09 -6.43
CA PHE A 70 -5.32 -1.07 -7.18
C PHE A 70 -4.36 -1.45 -8.31
N GLU A 71 -3.85 -0.48 -9.06
CA GLU A 71 -2.84 -0.72 -10.08
C GLU A 71 -1.48 -1.11 -9.48
N TYR A 72 -1.03 -0.38 -8.45
CA TYR A 72 0.25 -0.63 -7.79
C TYR A 72 0.35 -2.04 -7.19
N LEU A 73 -0.69 -2.48 -6.50
CA LEU A 73 -0.70 -3.76 -5.79
C LEU A 73 -0.75 -4.96 -6.74
N GLU A 74 -1.08 -4.80 -8.02
CA GLU A 74 -0.96 -5.88 -9.00
C GLU A 74 0.49 -6.31 -9.23
N ASN A 75 1.38 -5.33 -9.34
CA ASN A 75 2.80 -5.54 -9.58
C ASN A 75 3.61 -4.27 -9.21
N PRO A 76 4.06 -4.15 -7.94
CA PRO A 76 4.77 -2.96 -7.47
C PRO A 76 6.01 -2.60 -8.29
N LYS A 77 6.79 -3.60 -8.72
CA LYS A 77 8.01 -3.39 -9.51
C LYS A 77 7.72 -2.90 -10.91
N LYS A 78 6.60 -3.31 -11.51
CA LYS A 78 6.17 -2.80 -12.82
C LYS A 78 5.63 -1.38 -12.70
N TYR A 79 4.90 -1.09 -11.63
CA TYR A 79 4.27 0.22 -11.44
C TYR A 79 5.27 1.31 -11.01
N ILE A 80 6.23 0.97 -10.16
CA ILE A 80 7.36 1.81 -9.73
C ILE A 80 8.67 1.03 -9.98
N PRO A 81 9.22 1.08 -11.21
CA PRO A 81 10.51 0.48 -11.52
C PRO A 81 11.61 1.06 -10.62
N GLY A 82 12.35 0.20 -9.90
CA GLY A 82 13.34 0.63 -8.91
C GLY A 82 12.81 0.77 -7.47
N THR A 83 11.56 0.37 -7.20
CA THR A 83 11.09 0.21 -5.82
C THR A 83 11.85 -0.90 -5.10
N LYS A 84 12.16 -0.68 -3.81
CA LYS A 84 12.76 -1.71 -2.93
C LYS A 84 11.73 -2.61 -2.25
N MET A 85 10.43 -2.42 -2.52
CA MET A 85 9.37 -3.29 -1.98
C MET A 85 9.46 -4.69 -2.63
N ALA A 86 9.91 -5.67 -1.85
CA ALA A 86 10.02 -7.06 -2.27
C ALA A 86 8.66 -7.79 -2.19
N PHE A 87 7.70 -7.36 -3.01
CA PHE A 87 6.36 -7.96 -3.09
C PHE A 87 5.99 -8.29 -4.53
N GLY A 88 5.54 -9.52 -4.77
CA GLY A 88 5.17 -10.01 -6.11
C GLY A 88 3.84 -9.48 -6.66
N GLY A 89 3.05 -8.84 -5.79
CA GLY A 89 1.72 -8.32 -6.12
C GLY A 89 0.58 -9.30 -5.87
N LEU A 90 -0.65 -8.80 -5.96
CA LEU A 90 -1.92 -9.51 -5.84
C LEU A 90 -2.58 -9.55 -7.23
N LYS A 91 -2.65 -10.74 -7.84
CA LYS A 91 -3.18 -10.91 -9.21
C LYS A 91 -4.69 -10.91 -9.30
N LYS A 92 -5.38 -11.26 -8.20
CA LYS A 92 -6.83 -11.30 -8.17
C LYS A 92 -7.36 -9.91 -7.84
N ASP A 93 -8.18 -9.36 -8.72
CA ASP A 93 -8.88 -8.09 -8.50
C ASP A 93 -9.61 -8.07 -7.15
N LYS A 94 -10.24 -9.19 -6.78
CA LYS A 94 -10.94 -9.31 -5.50
C LYS A 94 -10.01 -9.10 -4.29
N ASP A 95 -8.82 -9.68 -4.31
CA ASP A 95 -7.87 -9.57 -3.20
C ASP A 95 -7.38 -8.13 -3.06
N ARG A 96 -7.18 -7.43 -4.18
CA ARG A 96 -6.82 -6.00 -4.20
C ARG A 96 -7.96 -5.15 -3.63
N ASN A 97 -9.19 -5.37 -4.08
CA ASN A 97 -10.37 -4.66 -3.58
C ASN A 97 -10.56 -4.85 -2.07
N ASP A 98 -10.50 -6.10 -1.59
CA ASP A 98 -10.63 -6.42 -0.16
C ASP A 98 -9.51 -5.74 0.65
N LEU A 99 -8.25 -5.84 0.21
CA LEU A 99 -7.11 -5.22 0.91
C LEU A 99 -7.21 -3.69 0.93
N ILE A 100 -7.55 -3.05 -0.20
CA ILE A 100 -7.67 -1.60 -0.29
C ILE A 100 -8.79 -1.09 0.60
N GLN A 101 -9.93 -1.80 0.65
CA GLN A 101 -11.02 -1.47 1.57
C GLN A 101 -10.53 -1.49 3.03
N HIS A 102 -9.82 -2.53 3.43
CA HIS A 102 -9.25 -2.62 4.78
C HIS A 102 -8.24 -1.51 5.07
N LEU A 103 -7.32 -1.24 4.13
CA LEU A 103 -6.33 -0.17 4.29
C LEU A 103 -7.02 1.19 4.44
N LYS A 104 -8.07 1.48 3.68
CA LYS A 104 -8.82 2.73 3.77
C LYS A 104 -9.41 2.95 5.15
N GLU A 105 -9.98 1.91 5.74
CA GLU A 105 -10.56 1.97 7.09
C GLU A 105 -9.52 2.02 8.20
N SER A 106 -8.36 1.36 7.99
CA SER A 106 -7.37 1.13 9.05
C SER A 106 -6.21 2.13 9.04
N THR A 107 -6.16 3.02 8.05
CA THR A 107 -5.12 4.06 7.93
C THR A 107 -5.68 5.47 7.94
N ALA A 108 -6.99 5.60 8.18
CA ALA A 108 -7.63 6.89 8.44
C ALA A 108 -7.16 7.49 9.76
#